data_AF-A0A3B9NNM7-F1
#
_entry.id   AF-A0A3B9NNM7-F1
#
_cell.length_a   1.000
_cell.length_b   1.000
_cell.length_c   1.000
_cell.angle_alpha   90.00
_cell.angle_beta   90.00
_cell.angle_gamma   90.00
#
_symmetry.space_group_name_H-M   'P 1'
#
loop_
_entity.id
_entity.type
_entity.pdbx_description
1 polymer ?
#
loop_
_entity_poly.entity_id
_entity_poly.type
_entity_poly.pdbx_seq_one_letter_code
_entity_poly.pdbx_strand_id
1 'polypeptide(L)'
;MTAEQHLQWVSDHLNQGLIWLKKQCVNDGRLSNARLDEHQQATYDLALSTSEIRCAQAYLETARSTSDLNETMAETFAASMIQSTLNRLLLSPQDVGLTRAALAAPVALEAFLDANLRAEHLAKIGADLITVNGETRGRGLPEAQQMIADTFHQFADDVVAPLAESIHREDQIIPDAILEGLKQLGCFGLSVPEQYGGLLPDDREDTLGMIVVTEELSRVSLGGAGSLITRPEILSRALIEGGTPAQKADWLPGIAAGETLCAVAITEPDYGSDVASSKLKATLTEDGWLLDGAKTWSTFAGKANVLLTLARTNPDPTLGHKGLSLFLV
;
A
#
# COMPACT_ATOMS: atom_id res chain seq x y z
N MET A 1 -15.05 29.94 -5.25
CA MET A 1 -14.77 28.64 -5.89
C MET A 1 -14.82 27.59 -4.78
N THR A 2 -15.23 26.36 -5.08
CA THR A 2 -15.22 25.25 -4.10
C THR A 2 -13.82 24.63 -4.01
N ALA A 3 -13.55 23.83 -2.97
CA ALA A 3 -12.29 23.09 -2.83
C ALA A 3 -12.01 22.21 -4.08
N GLU A 4 -13.02 21.58 -4.67
CA GLU A 4 -12.88 20.76 -5.89
C GLU A 4 -12.47 21.58 -7.09
N GLN A 5 -13.01 22.81 -7.23
CA GLN A 5 -12.63 23.70 -8.32
C GLN A 5 -11.16 24.13 -8.20
N HIS A 6 -10.66 24.30 -6.98
CA HIS A 6 -9.25 24.57 -6.71
C HIS A 6 -8.35 23.36 -7.02
N LEU A 7 -8.73 22.17 -6.56
CA LEU A 7 -8.02 20.93 -6.88
C LEU A 7 -8.01 20.65 -8.39
N GLN A 8 -9.12 20.89 -9.09
CA GLN A 8 -9.20 20.73 -10.53
C GLN A 8 -8.24 21.70 -11.25
N TRP A 9 -8.16 22.95 -10.81
CA TRP A 9 -7.23 23.92 -11.39
C TRP A 9 -5.77 23.48 -11.26
N VAL A 10 -5.37 22.91 -10.11
CA VAL A 10 -4.01 22.35 -9.93
C VAL A 10 -3.82 21.09 -10.79
N SER A 11 -4.82 20.21 -10.82
CA SER A 11 -4.82 18.99 -11.65
C SER A 11 -4.61 19.29 -13.13
N ASP A 12 -5.20 20.37 -13.64
CA ASP A 12 -5.01 20.80 -15.03
C ASP A 12 -3.55 21.17 -15.34
N HIS A 13 -2.85 21.81 -14.39
CA HIS A 13 -1.42 22.11 -14.52
C HIS A 13 -0.55 20.86 -14.40
N LEU A 14 -0.87 19.95 -13.49
CA LEU A 14 -0.19 18.65 -13.40
C LEU A 14 -0.34 17.85 -14.70
N ASN A 15 -1.53 17.86 -15.31
CA ASN A 15 -1.78 17.22 -16.60
C ASN A 15 -0.94 17.84 -17.73
N GLN A 16 -0.79 19.17 -17.74
CA GLN A 16 0.11 19.82 -18.69
C GLN A 16 1.56 19.37 -18.48
N GLY A 17 2.00 19.26 -17.22
CA GLY A 17 3.32 18.74 -16.87
C GLY A 17 3.54 17.29 -17.31
N LEU A 18 2.55 16.42 -17.11
CA LEU A 18 2.58 15.04 -17.58
C LEU A 18 2.61 14.93 -19.11
N ILE A 19 1.85 15.78 -19.82
CA ILE A 19 1.89 15.87 -21.28
C ILE A 19 3.26 16.31 -21.76
N TRP A 20 3.87 17.29 -21.09
CA TRP A 20 5.23 17.74 -21.39
C TRP A 20 6.24 16.62 -21.15
N LEU A 21 6.20 15.97 -19.99
CA LEU A 21 7.10 14.87 -19.63
C LEU A 21 7.00 13.73 -20.64
N LYS A 22 5.77 13.36 -21.04
CA LYS A 22 5.55 12.36 -22.10
C LYS A 22 6.26 12.75 -23.40
N LYS A 23 6.22 14.03 -23.80
CA LYS A 23 6.91 14.49 -25.02
C LYS A 23 8.44 14.37 -24.89
N GLN A 24 9.00 14.62 -23.71
CA GLN A 24 10.44 14.46 -23.49
C GLN A 24 10.84 12.99 -23.49
N CYS A 25 10.08 12.15 -22.77
CA CYS A 25 10.48 10.78 -22.47
C CYS A 25 10.05 9.74 -23.52
N VAL A 26 9.20 10.09 -24.49
CA VAL A 26 8.82 9.19 -25.59
C VAL A 26 9.84 9.28 -26.74
N ASN A 27 10.32 8.12 -27.16
CA ASN A 27 11.13 7.94 -28.37
C ASN A 27 10.53 6.81 -29.22
N ASP A 28 10.36 7.02 -30.53
CA ASP A 28 9.75 6.03 -31.45
C ASP A 28 8.41 5.44 -30.97
N GLY A 29 7.58 6.27 -30.34
CA GLY A 29 6.26 5.88 -29.83
C GLY A 29 6.29 5.03 -28.55
N ARG A 30 7.46 4.81 -27.93
CA ARG A 30 7.60 4.11 -26.65
C ARG A 30 8.27 5.00 -25.59
N LEU A 31 7.98 4.74 -24.33
CA LEU A 31 8.72 5.37 -23.23
C LEU A 31 10.17 4.90 -23.22
N SER A 32 11.10 5.83 -23.03
CA SER A 32 12.53 5.57 -22.89
C SER A 32 12.93 5.67 -21.42
N ASN A 33 13.44 4.58 -20.85
CA ASN A 33 13.94 4.57 -19.47
C ASN A 33 15.07 5.57 -19.27
N ALA A 34 16.02 5.65 -20.20
CA ALA A 34 17.14 6.58 -20.10
C ALA A 34 16.67 8.05 -20.05
N ARG A 35 15.62 8.40 -20.81
CA ARG A 35 15.06 9.76 -20.74
C ARG A 35 14.23 9.99 -19.49
N LEU A 36 13.54 8.96 -18.98
CA LEU A 36 12.88 9.05 -17.68
C LEU A 36 13.91 9.29 -16.57
N ASP A 37 15.10 8.68 -16.65
CA ASP A 37 16.19 8.90 -15.71
C ASP A 37 16.75 10.34 -15.80
N GLU A 38 16.90 10.87 -17.02
CA GLU A 38 17.28 12.29 -17.24
C GLU A 38 16.25 13.28 -16.65
N HIS A 39 14.99 12.87 -16.57
CA HIS A 39 13.87 13.64 -16.00
C HIS A 39 13.34 13.06 -14.68
N GLN A 40 14.18 12.37 -13.92
CA GLN A 40 13.73 11.62 -12.74
C GLN A 40 13.07 12.53 -11.69
N GLN A 41 13.67 13.69 -11.41
CA GLN A 41 13.12 14.64 -10.43
C GLN A 41 11.74 15.15 -10.86
N ALA A 42 11.59 15.59 -12.12
CA ALA A 42 10.32 16.04 -12.66
C ALA A 42 9.26 14.93 -12.65
N THR A 43 9.66 13.69 -12.95
CA THR A 43 8.79 12.51 -12.89
C THR A 43 8.29 12.27 -11.47
N TYR A 44 9.19 12.32 -10.48
CA TYR A 44 8.85 12.18 -9.07
C TYR A 44 7.90 13.28 -8.60
N ASP A 45 8.22 14.54 -8.88
CA ASP A 45 7.41 15.68 -8.42
C ASP A 45 6.00 15.65 -9.01
N LEU A 46 5.86 15.29 -10.30
CA LEU A 46 4.56 15.13 -10.93
C LEU A 46 3.80 13.93 -10.37
N ALA A 47 4.47 12.80 -10.13
CA ALA A 47 3.83 11.61 -9.54
C ALA A 47 3.32 11.89 -8.13
N LEU A 48 4.17 12.41 -7.25
CA LEU A 48 3.81 12.73 -5.87
C LEU A 48 2.70 13.79 -5.81
N SER A 49 2.83 14.87 -6.58
CA SER A 49 1.80 15.92 -6.60
C SER A 49 0.47 15.41 -7.15
N THR A 50 0.49 14.53 -8.16
CA THR A 50 -0.73 13.88 -8.66
C THR A 50 -1.36 13.02 -7.57
N SER A 51 -0.57 12.23 -6.85
CA SER A 51 -1.05 11.40 -5.74
C SER A 51 -1.67 12.24 -4.62
N GLU A 52 -1.02 13.34 -4.21
CA GLU A 52 -1.54 14.26 -3.18
C GLU A 52 -2.87 14.88 -3.60
N ILE A 53 -2.97 15.39 -4.83
CA ILE A 53 -4.21 15.99 -5.35
C ILE A 53 -5.32 14.94 -5.48
N ARG A 54 -5.01 13.72 -5.92
CA ARG A 54 -5.98 12.61 -5.97
C ARG A 54 -6.44 12.18 -4.59
N CYS A 55 -5.54 12.12 -3.61
CA CYS A 55 -5.88 11.83 -2.22
C CYS A 55 -6.82 12.90 -1.65
N ALA A 56 -6.53 14.19 -1.88
CA ALA A 56 -7.39 15.28 -1.44
C ALA A 56 -8.79 15.22 -2.07
N GLN A 57 -8.89 14.88 -3.37
CA GLN A 57 -10.16 14.68 -4.05
C GLN A 57 -10.97 13.53 -3.42
N ALA A 58 -10.32 12.38 -3.20
CA ALA A 58 -10.96 11.21 -2.59
C ALA A 58 -11.41 11.50 -1.15
N TYR A 59 -10.62 12.23 -0.37
CA TYR A 59 -10.98 12.58 1.01
C TYR A 59 -12.16 13.55 1.06
N LEU A 60 -12.22 14.56 0.19
CA LEU A 60 -13.38 15.46 0.10
C LEU A 60 -14.66 14.72 -0.27
N GLU A 61 -14.58 13.77 -1.21
CA GLU A 61 -15.73 12.96 -1.63
C GLU A 61 -16.30 12.14 -0.46
N THR A 62 -15.43 11.52 0.34
CA THR A 62 -15.85 10.70 1.48
C THR A 62 -16.27 11.54 2.69
N ALA A 63 -15.63 12.68 2.95
CA ALA A 63 -15.90 13.49 4.13
C ALA A 63 -17.32 14.07 4.15
N ARG A 64 -17.87 14.45 3.00
CA ARG A 64 -19.22 15.05 2.86
C ARG A 64 -20.36 14.19 3.39
N SER A 65 -20.18 12.88 3.46
CA SER A 65 -21.21 11.95 3.94
C SER A 65 -21.09 11.63 5.44
N THR A 66 -20.17 12.28 6.16
CA THR A 66 -19.77 11.84 7.51
C THR A 66 -20.06 12.88 8.61
N SER A 67 -19.37 14.03 8.63
CA SER A 67 -19.58 15.10 9.63
C SER A 67 -18.97 16.43 9.18
N ASP A 68 -19.46 17.54 9.76
CA ASP A 68 -18.91 18.89 9.53
C ASP A 68 -17.41 18.99 9.87
N LEU A 69 -16.96 18.27 10.91
CA LEU A 69 -15.54 18.22 11.29
C LEU A 69 -14.71 17.51 10.22
N ASN A 70 -15.20 16.39 9.69
CA ASN A 70 -14.50 15.68 8.61
C ASN A 70 -14.45 16.52 7.33
N GLU A 71 -15.52 17.23 6.98
CA GLU A 71 -15.53 18.13 5.82
C GLU A 71 -14.49 19.25 6.01
N THR A 72 -14.46 19.88 7.19
CA THR A 72 -13.46 20.91 7.54
C THR A 72 -12.02 20.38 7.46
N MET A 73 -11.79 19.16 7.95
CA MET A 73 -10.48 18.49 7.86
C MET A 73 -10.09 18.17 6.41
N ALA A 74 -11.04 17.72 5.58
CA ALA A 74 -10.80 17.40 4.18
C ALA A 74 -10.50 18.65 3.35
N GLU A 75 -11.20 19.76 3.57
CA GLU A 75 -10.89 21.05 2.92
C GLU A 75 -9.50 21.58 3.33
N THR A 76 -9.15 21.44 4.62
CA THR A 76 -7.83 21.82 5.15
C THR A 76 -6.72 20.96 4.57
N PHE A 77 -6.96 19.65 4.43
CA PHE A 77 -6.05 18.73 3.78
C PHE A 77 -5.88 19.09 2.30
N ALA A 78 -6.97 19.37 1.58
CA ALA A 78 -6.92 19.82 0.19
C ALA A 78 -6.10 21.10 0.03
N ALA A 79 -6.29 22.10 0.89
CA ALA A 79 -5.48 23.31 0.89
C ALA A 79 -3.99 23.01 1.10
N SER A 80 -3.67 22.10 2.02
CA SER A 80 -2.29 21.68 2.30
C SER A 80 -1.64 20.97 1.10
N MET A 81 -2.36 20.07 0.45
CA MET A 81 -1.89 19.35 -0.76
C MET A 81 -1.71 20.28 -1.95
N ILE A 82 -2.62 21.26 -2.13
CA ILE A 82 -2.47 22.31 -3.15
C ILE A 82 -1.21 23.14 -2.88
N GLN A 83 -1.01 23.61 -1.64
CA GLN A 83 0.15 24.43 -1.29
C GLN A 83 1.46 23.65 -1.47
N SER A 84 1.51 22.39 -1.03
CA SER A 84 2.64 21.48 -1.22
C SER A 84 2.98 21.31 -2.70
N THR A 85 1.96 21.05 -3.52
CA THR A 85 2.11 20.90 -4.97
C THR A 85 2.60 22.18 -5.63
N LEU A 86 2.01 23.33 -5.32
CA LEU A 86 2.45 24.62 -5.87
C LEU A 86 3.89 24.94 -5.50
N ASN A 87 4.29 24.70 -4.25
CA ASN A 87 5.67 24.89 -3.82
C ASN A 87 6.63 24.05 -4.65
N ARG A 88 6.34 22.76 -4.89
CA ARG A 88 7.17 21.91 -5.75
C ARG A 88 7.25 22.42 -7.18
N LEU A 89 6.10 22.69 -7.81
CA LEU A 89 6.06 23.13 -9.22
C LEU A 89 6.71 24.51 -9.42
N LEU A 90 6.64 25.41 -8.42
CA LEU A 90 7.23 26.73 -8.50
C LEU A 90 8.75 26.72 -8.29
N LEU A 91 9.36 25.67 -7.73
CA LEU A 91 10.82 25.62 -7.61
C LEU A 91 11.47 25.66 -9.01
N SER A 92 11.04 24.77 -9.90
CA SER A 92 11.54 24.65 -11.27
C SER A 92 10.42 24.38 -12.28
N PRO A 93 9.55 25.36 -12.58
CA PRO A 93 8.39 25.14 -13.45
C PRO A 93 8.78 24.73 -14.88
N GLN A 94 9.94 25.18 -15.37
CA GLN A 94 10.45 24.81 -16.69
C GLN A 94 10.79 23.31 -16.80
N ASP A 95 11.13 22.65 -15.69
CA ASP A 95 11.48 21.23 -15.65
C ASP A 95 10.25 20.32 -15.79
N VAL A 96 9.05 20.92 -15.77
CA VAL A 96 7.76 20.27 -16.05
C VAL A 96 7.02 21.00 -17.18
N GLY A 97 7.69 21.84 -17.97
CA GLY A 97 7.08 22.52 -19.12
C GLY A 97 6.06 23.62 -18.77
N LEU A 98 6.11 24.15 -17.56
CA LEU A 98 5.25 25.22 -17.08
C LEU A 98 6.02 26.55 -16.94
N THR A 99 5.29 27.62 -16.66
CA THR A 99 5.88 28.93 -16.35
C THR A 99 5.41 29.42 -14.99
N ARG A 100 6.20 30.29 -14.34
CA ARG A 100 5.77 30.93 -13.08
C ARG A 100 4.47 31.72 -13.24
N ALA A 101 4.27 32.34 -14.41
CA ALA A 101 3.06 33.09 -14.71
C ALA A 101 1.82 32.18 -14.81
N ALA A 102 1.97 30.98 -15.40
CA ALA A 102 0.89 29.99 -15.45
C ALA A 102 0.50 29.48 -14.06
N LEU A 103 1.49 29.32 -13.18
CA LEU A 103 1.30 28.87 -11.79
C LEU A 103 0.92 29.99 -10.80
N ALA A 104 0.71 31.23 -11.27
CA ALA A 104 0.24 32.29 -10.40
C ALA A 104 -1.17 31.95 -9.89
N ALA A 105 -1.29 31.79 -8.57
CA ALA A 105 -2.53 31.37 -7.95
C ALA A 105 -3.64 32.40 -8.23
N PRO A 106 -4.84 31.98 -8.65
CA PRO A 106 -5.98 32.88 -8.73
C PRO A 106 -6.30 33.46 -7.34
N VAL A 107 -6.77 34.71 -7.27
CA VAL A 107 -7.14 35.37 -5.98
C VAL A 107 -8.11 34.52 -5.15
N ALA A 108 -9.04 33.81 -5.79
CA ALA A 108 -9.95 32.90 -5.10
C ALA A 108 -9.23 31.71 -4.45
N LEU A 109 -8.17 31.20 -5.08
CA LEU A 109 -7.34 30.14 -4.51
C LEU A 109 -6.50 30.66 -3.35
N GLU A 110 -5.89 31.85 -3.48
CA GLU A 110 -5.15 32.49 -2.38
C GLU A 110 -6.04 32.65 -1.15
N ALA A 111 -7.27 33.16 -1.33
CA ALA A 111 -8.23 33.28 -0.24
C ALA A 111 -8.62 31.93 0.39
N PHE A 112 -8.75 30.87 -0.41
CA PHE A 112 -9.02 29.52 0.08
C PHE A 112 -7.85 28.97 0.92
N LEU A 113 -6.61 29.16 0.47
CA LEU A 113 -5.41 28.76 1.19
C LEU A 113 -5.27 29.54 2.51
N ASP A 114 -5.45 30.86 2.47
CA ASP A 114 -5.37 31.72 3.67
C ASP A 114 -6.43 31.35 4.71
N ALA A 115 -7.64 31.01 4.27
CA ALA A 115 -8.72 30.61 5.17
C ALA A 115 -8.44 29.27 5.86
N ASN A 116 -7.93 28.28 5.12
CA ASN A 116 -7.78 26.91 5.60
C ASN A 116 -6.43 26.62 6.28
N LEU A 117 -5.38 27.38 5.95
CA LEU A 117 -4.02 27.13 6.49
C LEU A 117 -3.63 28.08 7.62
N ARG A 118 -4.49 29.04 7.99
CA ARG A 118 -4.24 29.95 9.11
C ARG A 118 -4.18 29.18 10.44
N ALA A 119 -3.28 29.61 11.32
CA ALA A 119 -3.05 28.98 12.62
C ALA A 119 -4.33 28.87 13.49
N GLU A 120 -5.19 29.89 13.45
CA GLU A 120 -6.45 29.90 14.21
C GLU A 120 -7.43 28.81 13.73
N HIS A 121 -7.51 28.56 12.42
CA HIS A 121 -8.37 27.52 11.85
C HIS A 121 -7.86 26.12 12.22
N LEU A 122 -6.54 25.91 12.10
CA LEU A 122 -5.90 24.66 12.52
C LEU A 122 -6.07 24.39 14.02
N ALA A 123 -5.94 25.43 14.86
CA ALA A 123 -6.17 25.33 16.30
C ALA A 123 -7.63 24.97 16.61
N LYS A 124 -8.60 25.50 15.86
CA LYS A 124 -10.01 25.14 15.99
C LYS A 124 -10.24 23.66 15.65
N ILE A 125 -9.70 23.16 14.54
CA ILE A 125 -9.79 21.73 14.19
C ILE A 125 -9.23 20.86 15.32
N GLY A 126 -8.08 21.24 15.87
CA GLY A 126 -7.49 20.56 17.02
C GLY A 126 -8.39 20.56 18.25
N ALA A 127 -9.03 21.70 18.57
CA ALA A 127 -9.99 21.79 19.66
C ALA A 127 -11.22 20.90 19.42
N ASP A 128 -11.77 20.90 18.21
CA ASP A 128 -12.93 20.09 17.83
C ASP A 128 -12.57 18.58 17.91
N LEU A 129 -11.38 18.18 17.46
CA LEU A 129 -10.87 16.80 17.59
C LEU A 129 -10.77 16.35 19.05
N ILE A 130 -10.36 17.22 19.97
CA ILE A 130 -10.33 16.90 21.40
C ILE A 130 -11.75 16.63 21.92
N THR A 131 -12.77 17.37 21.46
CA THR A 131 -14.15 17.17 21.91
C THR A 131 -14.72 15.81 21.53
N VAL A 132 -14.20 15.21 20.45
CA VAL A 132 -14.57 13.86 20.00
C VAL A 132 -13.55 12.80 20.41
N ASN A 133 -12.61 13.11 21.32
CA ASN A 133 -11.55 12.19 21.75
C ASN A 133 -10.71 11.62 20.59
N GLY A 134 -10.52 12.39 19.52
CA GLY A 134 -9.86 11.93 18.30
C GLY A 134 -10.66 10.91 17.48
N GLU A 135 -11.88 10.55 17.91
CA GLU A 135 -12.75 9.64 17.18
C GLU A 135 -13.45 10.37 16.04
N THR A 136 -12.81 10.40 14.87
CA THR A 136 -13.42 10.91 13.63
C THR A 136 -14.41 9.90 13.02
N ARG A 137 -15.01 9.04 13.84
CA ARG A 137 -15.71 7.78 13.52
C ARG A 137 -16.88 7.99 12.55
N GLY A 138 -16.52 8.05 11.29
CA GLY A 138 -17.37 7.96 10.12
C GLY A 138 -16.47 7.51 9.00
N ARG A 139 -16.01 6.24 9.05
CA ARG A 139 -15.14 5.69 8.00
C ARG A 139 -15.88 5.45 6.67
N GLY A 140 -17.19 5.62 6.66
CA GLY A 140 -18.04 5.30 5.50
C GLY A 140 -17.98 3.82 5.12
N LEU A 141 -17.56 2.94 6.03
CA LEU A 141 -17.46 1.51 5.77
C LEU A 141 -18.86 0.89 5.68
N PRO A 142 -19.08 -0.08 4.79
CA PRO A 142 -20.27 -0.90 4.85
C PRO A 142 -20.34 -1.66 6.18
N GLU A 143 -21.56 -2.00 6.61
CA GLU A 143 -21.83 -2.60 7.92
C GLU A 143 -20.97 -3.84 8.20
N ALA A 144 -20.77 -4.70 7.20
CA ALA A 144 -19.93 -5.89 7.33
C ALA A 144 -18.47 -5.55 7.67
N GLN A 145 -17.87 -4.59 6.97
CA GLN A 145 -16.50 -4.17 7.23
C GLN A 145 -16.36 -3.36 8.53
N GLN A 146 -17.40 -2.64 8.94
CA GLN A 146 -17.42 -2.00 10.26
C GLN A 146 -17.40 -3.05 11.38
N MET A 147 -18.18 -4.13 11.28
CA MET A 147 -18.15 -5.24 12.26
C MET A 147 -16.78 -5.93 12.30
N ILE A 148 -16.14 -6.13 11.15
CA ILE A 148 -14.77 -6.64 11.08
C ILE A 148 -13.82 -5.69 11.80
N ALA A 149 -13.92 -4.39 11.53
CA ALA A 149 -13.08 -3.38 12.16
C ALA A 149 -13.21 -3.41 13.69
N ASP A 150 -14.43 -3.41 14.21
CA ASP A 150 -14.69 -3.41 15.65
C ASP A 150 -14.14 -4.69 16.32
N THR A 151 -14.25 -5.84 15.64
CA THR A 151 -13.71 -7.12 16.12
C THR A 151 -12.18 -7.07 16.24
N PHE A 152 -11.49 -6.62 15.19
CA PHE A 152 -10.03 -6.56 15.19
C PHE A 152 -9.48 -5.39 16.02
N HIS A 153 -10.24 -4.32 16.18
CA HIS A 153 -9.92 -3.25 17.13
C HIS A 153 -9.84 -3.78 18.55
N GLN A 154 -10.87 -4.52 18.98
CA GLN A 154 -10.91 -5.13 20.30
C GLN A 154 -9.79 -6.17 20.48
N PHE A 155 -9.56 -7.03 19.48
CA PHE A 155 -8.45 -7.99 19.53
C PHE A 155 -7.09 -7.30 19.63
N ALA A 156 -6.88 -6.22 18.88
CA ALA A 156 -5.64 -5.46 18.93
C ALA A 156 -5.40 -4.87 20.32
N ASP A 157 -6.42 -4.31 20.97
CA ASP A 157 -6.30 -3.73 22.31
C ASP A 157 -6.15 -4.78 23.41
N ASP A 158 -6.90 -5.89 23.33
CA ASP A 158 -6.92 -6.90 24.40
C ASP A 158 -5.74 -7.87 24.35
N VAL A 159 -5.24 -8.20 23.15
CA VAL A 159 -4.24 -9.26 22.95
C VAL A 159 -2.92 -8.70 22.43
N VAL A 160 -2.95 -7.85 21.40
CA VAL A 160 -1.72 -7.37 20.75
C VAL A 160 -1.04 -6.29 21.60
N ALA A 161 -1.79 -5.30 22.09
CA ALA A 161 -1.24 -4.14 22.80
C ALA A 161 -0.46 -4.52 24.06
N PRO A 162 -0.94 -5.44 24.93
CA PRO A 162 -0.20 -5.84 26.12
C PRO A 162 1.11 -6.57 25.82
N LEU A 163 1.24 -7.16 24.63
CA LEU A 163 2.42 -7.94 24.21
C LEU A 163 3.41 -7.13 23.35
N ALA A 164 2.98 -6.01 22.77
CA ALA A 164 3.77 -5.25 21.81
C ALA A 164 5.09 -4.73 22.39
N GLU A 165 5.08 -4.24 23.64
CA GLU A 165 6.31 -3.75 24.29
C GLU A 165 7.32 -4.88 24.50
N SER A 166 6.90 -6.03 25.01
CA SER A 166 7.81 -7.14 25.31
C SER A 166 8.42 -7.72 24.03
N ILE A 167 7.63 -7.83 22.95
CA ILE A 167 8.14 -8.23 21.63
C ILE A 167 9.35 -7.39 21.24
N HIS A 168 9.24 -6.07 21.38
CA HIS A 168 10.32 -5.16 21.04
C HIS A 168 11.49 -5.21 22.03
N ARG A 169 11.22 -5.09 23.32
CA ARG A 169 12.26 -4.91 24.34
C ARG A 169 13.08 -6.17 24.60
N GLU A 170 12.51 -7.32 24.33
CA GLU A 170 13.14 -8.62 24.58
C GLU A 170 13.51 -9.36 23.28
N ASP A 171 13.36 -8.72 22.11
CA ASP A 171 13.65 -9.30 20.79
C ASP A 171 12.93 -10.66 20.58
N GLN A 172 11.66 -10.72 20.98
CA GLN A 172 10.88 -11.95 20.86
C GLN A 172 10.32 -12.10 19.45
N ILE A 173 10.20 -13.34 19.00
CA ILE A 173 9.32 -13.66 17.88
C ILE A 173 7.85 -13.44 18.28
N ILE A 174 6.97 -13.36 17.29
CA ILE A 174 5.53 -13.15 17.51
C ILE A 174 4.96 -14.28 18.39
N PRO A 175 4.39 -13.94 19.58
CA PRO A 175 3.84 -14.90 20.52
C PRO A 175 2.67 -15.71 19.94
N ASP A 176 2.54 -16.96 20.38
CA ASP A 176 1.45 -17.85 19.92
C ASP A 176 0.07 -17.33 20.32
N ALA A 177 -0.05 -16.58 21.42
CA ALA A 177 -1.31 -15.94 21.81
C ALA A 177 -1.87 -15.01 20.71
N ILE A 178 -1.00 -14.28 19.99
CA ILE A 178 -1.41 -13.46 18.85
C ILE A 178 -1.77 -14.35 17.67
N LEU A 179 -0.91 -15.31 17.32
CA LEU A 179 -1.13 -16.16 16.15
C LEU A 179 -2.41 -17.00 16.27
N GLU A 180 -2.60 -17.69 17.39
CA GLU A 180 -3.79 -18.53 17.63
C GLU A 180 -5.07 -17.69 17.68
N GLY A 181 -5.01 -16.49 18.27
CA GLY A 181 -6.14 -15.56 18.23
C GLY A 181 -6.51 -15.16 16.80
N LEU A 182 -5.53 -14.79 15.97
CA LEU A 182 -5.76 -14.46 14.57
C LEU A 182 -6.26 -15.65 13.75
N LYS A 183 -5.79 -16.88 14.03
CA LYS A 183 -6.34 -18.11 13.42
C LYS A 183 -7.80 -18.31 13.76
N GLN A 184 -8.17 -18.20 15.04
CA GLN A 184 -9.55 -18.37 15.50
C GLN A 184 -10.50 -17.35 14.89
N LEU A 185 -10.03 -16.13 14.64
CA LEU A 185 -10.78 -15.08 13.95
C LEU A 185 -10.85 -15.25 12.42
N GLY A 186 -10.23 -16.30 11.85
CA GLY A 186 -10.19 -16.54 10.40
C GLY A 186 -9.32 -15.53 9.63
N CYS A 187 -8.43 -14.82 10.32
CA CYS A 187 -7.70 -13.68 9.78
C CYS A 187 -6.82 -14.04 8.57
N PHE A 188 -6.25 -15.25 8.57
CA PHE A 188 -5.37 -15.73 7.49
C PHE A 188 -6.14 -16.15 6.22
N GLY A 189 -7.47 -16.33 6.33
CA GLY A 189 -8.35 -16.70 5.22
C GLY A 189 -8.96 -15.51 4.46
N LEU A 190 -8.70 -14.27 4.89
CA LEU A 190 -9.27 -13.05 4.28
C LEU A 190 -8.94 -12.91 2.77
N SER A 191 -7.83 -13.47 2.32
CA SER A 191 -7.38 -13.45 0.92
C SER A 191 -7.53 -14.78 0.19
N VAL A 192 -8.16 -15.78 0.82
CA VAL A 192 -8.36 -17.11 0.25
C VAL A 192 -9.83 -17.27 -0.16
N PRO A 193 -10.13 -17.79 -1.37
CA PRO A 193 -11.51 -17.96 -1.81
C PRO A 193 -12.33 -18.87 -0.90
N GLU A 194 -13.63 -18.61 -0.77
CA GLU A 194 -14.58 -19.38 0.04
C GLU A 194 -14.57 -20.88 -0.31
N GLN A 195 -14.45 -21.24 -1.60
CA GLN A 195 -14.37 -22.66 -2.03
C GLN A 195 -13.16 -23.42 -1.44
N TYR A 196 -12.13 -22.70 -0.97
CA TYR A 196 -10.96 -23.25 -0.29
C TYR A 196 -10.99 -23.01 1.22
N GLY A 197 -12.12 -22.61 1.79
CA GLY A 197 -12.31 -22.40 3.23
C GLY A 197 -11.86 -21.04 3.75
N GLY A 198 -11.64 -20.05 2.86
CA GLY A 198 -11.36 -18.67 3.24
C GLY A 198 -12.61 -17.79 3.29
N LEU A 199 -12.40 -16.47 3.24
CA LEU A 199 -13.42 -15.43 3.36
C LEU A 199 -13.51 -14.51 2.12
N LEU A 200 -12.63 -14.69 1.14
CA LEU A 200 -12.69 -13.96 -0.13
C LEU A 200 -13.84 -14.54 -0.98
N PRO A 201 -14.81 -13.74 -1.43
CA PRO A 201 -15.85 -14.25 -2.33
C PRO A 201 -15.27 -14.89 -3.59
N ASP A 202 -15.83 -16.03 -4.01
CA ASP A 202 -15.31 -16.78 -5.18
C ASP A 202 -15.45 -16.02 -6.51
N ASP A 203 -16.34 -15.03 -6.59
CA ASP A 203 -16.77 -14.39 -7.84
C ASP A 203 -16.33 -12.92 -8.00
N ARG A 204 -15.68 -12.34 -6.98
CA ARG A 204 -15.24 -10.94 -7.00
C ARG A 204 -14.04 -10.70 -6.08
N GLU A 205 -13.28 -9.65 -6.39
CA GLU A 205 -12.29 -9.15 -5.44
C GLU A 205 -12.99 -8.48 -4.25
N ASP A 206 -12.48 -8.73 -3.04
CA ASP A 206 -12.79 -7.96 -1.84
C ASP A 206 -11.50 -7.70 -1.07
N THR A 207 -10.99 -6.48 -1.18
CA THR A 207 -9.77 -6.05 -0.48
C THR A 207 -10.07 -5.22 0.76
N LEU A 208 -11.32 -4.76 0.93
CA LEU A 208 -11.66 -3.82 1.99
C LEU A 208 -11.54 -4.49 3.37
N GLY A 209 -11.93 -5.76 3.48
CA GLY A 209 -11.70 -6.55 4.69
C GLY A 209 -10.21 -6.61 5.07
N MET A 210 -9.34 -6.93 4.12
CA MET A 210 -7.88 -6.97 4.33
C MET A 210 -7.32 -5.61 4.79
N ILE A 211 -7.77 -4.51 4.17
CA ILE A 211 -7.34 -3.15 4.53
C ILE A 211 -7.72 -2.84 5.97
N VAL A 212 -9.00 -3.01 6.31
CA VAL A 212 -9.53 -2.72 7.66
C VAL A 212 -8.81 -3.53 8.73
N VAL A 213 -8.61 -4.82 8.53
CA VAL A 213 -7.92 -5.67 9.50
C VAL A 213 -6.45 -5.27 9.64
N THR A 214 -5.77 -4.96 8.53
CA THR A 214 -4.39 -4.50 8.55
C THR A 214 -4.26 -3.19 9.33
N GLU A 215 -5.17 -2.23 9.13
CA GLU A 215 -5.19 -0.95 9.84
C GLU A 215 -5.38 -1.13 11.35
N GLU A 216 -6.39 -1.91 11.77
CA GLU A 216 -6.69 -2.11 13.20
C GLU A 216 -5.55 -2.78 13.95
N LEU A 217 -4.93 -3.80 13.36
CA LEU A 217 -3.79 -4.48 13.96
C LEU A 217 -2.53 -3.61 13.95
N SER A 218 -2.28 -2.87 12.85
CA SER A 218 -1.09 -2.03 12.70
C SER A 218 -1.12 -0.79 13.59
N ARG A 219 -2.32 -0.29 13.94
CA ARG A 219 -2.51 0.81 14.91
C ARG A 219 -1.80 0.53 16.22
N VAL A 220 -1.81 -0.73 16.65
CA VAL A 220 -1.20 -1.18 17.90
C VAL A 220 0.21 -1.70 17.69
N SER A 221 0.43 -2.61 16.74
CA SER A 221 1.77 -3.13 16.44
C SER A 221 1.85 -3.75 15.04
N LEU A 222 2.50 -3.03 14.12
CA LEU A 222 2.81 -3.55 12.78
C LEU A 222 3.66 -4.82 12.81
N GLY A 223 4.70 -4.84 13.65
CA GLY A 223 5.62 -5.96 13.78
C GLY A 223 5.05 -7.15 14.56
N GLY A 224 4.15 -6.89 15.51
CA GLY A 224 3.52 -7.92 16.33
C GLY A 224 2.31 -8.58 15.67
N ALA A 225 1.53 -7.83 14.88
CA ALA A 225 0.30 -8.35 14.28
C ALA A 225 0.01 -7.84 12.87
N GLY A 226 0.14 -6.52 12.63
CA GLY A 226 -0.37 -5.89 11.39
C GLY A 226 0.20 -6.45 10.09
N SER A 227 1.46 -6.88 10.09
CA SER A 227 2.13 -7.41 8.90
C SER A 227 1.88 -8.90 8.61
N LEU A 228 1.23 -9.63 9.52
CA LEU A 228 1.10 -11.09 9.46
C LEU A 228 0.24 -11.58 8.30
N ILE A 229 -0.81 -10.85 7.95
CA ILE A 229 -1.80 -11.28 6.94
C ILE A 229 -1.42 -10.92 5.52
N THR A 230 -0.47 -10.01 5.32
CA THR A 230 -0.02 -9.64 3.98
C THR A 230 0.83 -10.74 3.32
N ARG A 231 1.48 -11.63 4.09
CA ARG A 231 2.25 -12.76 3.52
C ARG A 231 1.34 -13.83 2.92
N PRO A 232 0.33 -14.37 3.65
CA PRO A 232 -0.63 -15.28 3.05
C PRO A 232 -1.39 -14.63 1.91
N GLU A 233 -1.73 -13.33 1.97
CA GLU A 233 -2.32 -12.65 0.81
C GLU A 233 -1.48 -12.76 -0.47
N ILE A 234 -0.19 -12.44 -0.39
CA ILE A 234 0.71 -12.52 -1.56
C ILE A 234 0.76 -13.95 -2.12
N LEU A 235 0.89 -14.95 -1.25
CA LEU A 235 1.01 -16.34 -1.66
C LEU A 235 -0.32 -16.89 -2.22
N SER A 236 -1.45 -16.61 -1.57
CA SER A 236 -2.78 -16.98 -2.05
C SER A 236 -3.07 -16.36 -3.41
N ARG A 237 -2.78 -15.07 -3.62
CA ARG A 237 -2.95 -14.42 -4.93
C ARG A 237 -2.07 -15.06 -6.01
N ALA A 238 -0.81 -15.38 -5.71
CA ALA A 238 0.07 -16.07 -6.64
C ALA A 238 -0.46 -17.47 -7.03
N LEU A 239 -1.01 -18.21 -6.06
CA LEU A 239 -1.65 -19.50 -6.30
C LEU A 239 -2.93 -19.38 -7.12
N ILE A 240 -3.80 -18.40 -6.82
CA ILE A 240 -5.05 -18.17 -7.55
C ILE A 240 -4.77 -17.86 -9.02
N GLU A 241 -3.81 -16.98 -9.29
CA GLU A 241 -3.46 -16.54 -10.64
C GLU A 241 -2.68 -17.61 -11.43
N GLY A 242 -1.66 -18.22 -10.81
CA GLY A 242 -0.68 -19.07 -11.52
C GLY A 242 -0.64 -20.53 -11.11
N GLY A 243 -1.32 -20.92 -10.03
CA GLY A 243 -1.28 -22.27 -9.49
C GLY A 243 -2.13 -23.27 -10.29
N THR A 244 -1.65 -24.51 -10.35
CA THR A 244 -2.45 -25.63 -10.87
C THR A 244 -3.62 -25.96 -9.94
N PRO A 245 -4.69 -26.63 -10.41
CA PRO A 245 -5.79 -27.06 -9.55
C PRO A 245 -5.33 -27.91 -8.34
N ALA A 246 -4.33 -28.77 -8.52
CA ALA A 246 -3.77 -29.57 -7.44
C ALA A 246 -3.08 -28.68 -6.39
N GLN A 247 -2.20 -27.76 -6.82
CA GLN A 247 -1.54 -26.82 -5.89
C GLN A 247 -2.55 -25.95 -5.13
N LYS A 248 -3.61 -25.47 -5.79
CA LYS A 248 -4.66 -24.69 -5.14
C LYS A 248 -5.35 -25.52 -4.05
N ALA A 249 -5.75 -26.76 -4.37
CA ALA A 249 -6.40 -27.67 -3.42
C ALA A 249 -5.49 -28.06 -2.24
N ASP A 250 -4.20 -28.22 -2.48
CA ASP A 250 -3.24 -28.64 -1.44
C ASP A 250 -2.86 -27.49 -0.48
N TRP A 251 -2.69 -26.27 -0.99
CA TRP A 251 -2.11 -25.17 -0.22
C TRP A 251 -3.16 -24.19 0.37
N LEU A 252 -4.17 -23.81 -0.41
CA LEU A 252 -5.09 -22.74 -0.01
C LEU A 252 -5.88 -23.05 1.27
N PRO A 253 -6.38 -24.28 1.51
CA PRO A 253 -7.10 -24.59 2.75
C PRO A 253 -6.25 -24.43 4.02
N GLY A 254 -4.99 -24.92 3.99
CA GLY A 254 -4.08 -24.79 5.12
C GLY A 254 -3.68 -23.33 5.40
N ILE A 255 -3.57 -22.52 4.35
CA ILE A 255 -3.33 -21.07 4.47
C ILE A 255 -4.55 -20.38 5.09
N ALA A 256 -5.76 -20.71 4.63
CA ALA A 256 -6.99 -20.10 5.15
C ALA A 256 -7.19 -20.37 6.64
N ALA A 257 -6.91 -21.60 7.08
CA ALA A 257 -6.97 -22.00 8.48
C ALA A 257 -5.82 -21.43 9.34
N GLY A 258 -4.77 -20.87 8.70
CA GLY A 258 -3.53 -20.45 9.36
C GLY A 258 -2.71 -21.62 9.93
N GLU A 259 -2.97 -22.85 9.48
CA GLU A 259 -2.13 -24.02 9.77
C GLU A 259 -0.82 -23.97 8.98
N THR A 260 -0.88 -23.41 7.77
CA THR A 260 0.28 -23.15 6.91
C THR A 260 0.65 -21.67 7.00
N LEU A 261 1.67 -21.36 7.80
CA LEU A 261 2.23 -20.02 7.91
C LEU A 261 3.14 -19.71 6.72
N CYS A 262 2.99 -18.52 6.15
CA CYS A 262 3.65 -18.13 4.90
C CYS A 262 4.73 -17.07 5.13
N ALA A 263 5.84 -17.20 4.39
CA ALA A 263 6.80 -16.12 4.19
C ALA A 263 7.04 -15.88 2.69
N VAL A 264 7.64 -14.73 2.38
CA VAL A 264 7.97 -14.32 1.00
C VAL A 264 9.46 -14.03 0.92
N ALA A 265 10.15 -14.72 0.02
CA ALA A 265 11.61 -14.69 -0.13
C ALA A 265 11.98 -14.25 -1.57
N ILE A 266 12.03 -12.94 -1.77
CA ILE A 266 12.26 -12.33 -3.10
C ILE A 266 13.61 -11.61 -3.15
N THR A 267 13.86 -10.74 -2.18
CA THR A 267 15.06 -9.89 -2.12
C THR A 267 16.33 -10.70 -1.92
N GLU A 268 17.38 -10.31 -2.62
CA GLU A 268 18.74 -10.85 -2.50
C GLU A 268 19.67 -9.77 -1.94
N PRO A 269 20.85 -10.15 -1.41
CA PRO A 269 21.82 -9.17 -0.89
C PRO A 269 22.12 -8.03 -1.86
N ASP A 270 22.20 -8.32 -3.16
CA ASP A 270 22.54 -7.35 -4.21
C ASP A 270 21.31 -6.88 -5.03
N TYR A 271 20.12 -7.46 -4.81
CA TYR A 271 18.93 -7.19 -5.63
C TYR A 271 17.68 -7.00 -4.78
N GLY A 272 17.21 -5.75 -4.74
CA GLY A 272 15.93 -5.35 -4.15
C GLY A 272 15.01 -4.74 -5.20
N SER A 273 15.19 -3.43 -5.47
CA SER A 273 14.37 -2.69 -6.44
C SER A 273 14.46 -3.25 -7.86
N ASP A 274 15.65 -3.67 -8.30
CA ASP A 274 15.84 -4.39 -9.57
C ASP A 274 15.68 -5.91 -9.40
N VAL A 275 14.48 -6.31 -9.01
CA VAL A 275 14.13 -7.72 -8.78
C VAL A 275 14.30 -8.59 -10.03
N ALA A 276 14.16 -8.01 -11.23
CA ALA A 276 14.30 -8.72 -12.49
C ALA A 276 15.72 -9.25 -12.73
N SER A 277 16.72 -8.63 -12.08
CA SER A 277 18.13 -9.04 -12.11
C SER A 277 18.52 -10.06 -11.05
N SER A 278 17.57 -10.54 -10.24
CA SER A 278 17.74 -11.60 -9.23
C SER A 278 18.51 -12.80 -9.79
N LYS A 279 19.42 -13.37 -8.97
CA LYS A 279 20.40 -14.38 -9.37
C LYS A 279 20.26 -15.73 -8.67
N LEU A 280 19.41 -15.88 -7.65
CA LEU A 280 19.16 -17.18 -7.01
C LEU A 280 18.88 -18.22 -8.10
N LYS A 281 19.76 -19.21 -8.25
CA LYS A 281 19.71 -20.14 -9.38
C LYS A 281 18.75 -21.28 -9.06
N ALA A 282 17.84 -21.60 -9.98
CA ALA A 282 17.03 -22.82 -9.93
C ALA A 282 17.46 -23.74 -11.09
N THR A 283 18.06 -24.88 -10.76
CA THR A 283 18.50 -25.89 -11.74
C THR A 283 17.56 -27.09 -11.72
N LEU A 284 17.00 -27.47 -12.87
CA LEU A 284 16.18 -28.67 -12.97
C LEU A 284 17.04 -29.92 -12.73
N THR A 285 16.53 -30.83 -11.92
CA THR A 285 17.12 -32.12 -11.55
C THR A 285 16.13 -33.25 -11.88
N GLU A 286 16.50 -34.51 -11.64
CA GLU A 286 15.60 -35.65 -11.88
C GLU A 286 14.36 -35.62 -10.96
N ASP A 287 14.52 -35.16 -9.72
CA ASP A 287 13.48 -35.19 -8.68
C ASP A 287 12.81 -33.82 -8.42
N GLY A 288 13.15 -32.79 -9.19
CA GLY A 288 12.62 -31.43 -8.99
C GLY A 288 13.64 -30.34 -9.28
N TRP A 289 13.69 -29.31 -8.44
CA TRP A 289 14.56 -28.14 -8.64
C TRP A 289 15.55 -27.96 -7.50
N LEU A 290 16.83 -27.76 -7.84
CA LEU A 290 17.86 -27.34 -6.90
C LEU A 290 17.95 -25.81 -6.92
N LEU A 291 17.59 -25.18 -5.80
CA LEU A 291 17.76 -23.75 -5.58
C LEU A 291 19.09 -23.50 -4.86
N ASP A 292 19.97 -22.69 -5.46
CA ASP A 292 21.31 -22.40 -4.93
C ASP A 292 21.62 -20.90 -4.96
N GLY A 293 21.88 -20.34 -3.79
CA GLY A 293 22.13 -18.92 -3.54
C GLY A 293 21.52 -18.45 -2.21
N ALA A 294 21.32 -17.14 -2.09
CA ALA A 294 20.82 -16.52 -0.86
C ALA A 294 19.65 -15.58 -1.12
N LYS A 295 18.70 -15.56 -0.18
CA LYS A 295 17.69 -14.52 -0.01
C LYS A 295 17.94 -13.79 1.31
N THR A 296 17.46 -12.56 1.41
CA THR A 296 17.60 -11.72 2.60
C THR A 296 16.34 -10.87 2.79
N TRP A 297 16.20 -10.24 3.96
CA TRP A 297 15.03 -9.44 4.35
C TRP A 297 13.70 -10.21 4.23
N SER A 298 13.72 -11.52 4.47
CA SER A 298 12.53 -12.39 4.37
C SER A 298 11.76 -12.38 5.70
N THR A 299 10.91 -11.37 5.87
CA THR A 299 10.06 -11.22 7.07
C THR A 299 9.29 -12.50 7.37
N PHE A 300 9.29 -12.89 8.65
CA PHE A 300 8.59 -14.07 9.18
C PHE A 300 9.10 -15.45 8.71
N ALA A 301 10.20 -15.50 7.95
CA ALA A 301 10.77 -16.75 7.44
C ALA A 301 11.12 -17.76 8.55
N GLY A 302 11.53 -17.30 9.74
CA GLY A 302 11.88 -18.19 10.85
C GLY A 302 10.72 -19.01 11.45
N LYS A 303 9.45 -18.64 11.16
CA LYS A 303 8.26 -19.34 11.67
C LYS A 303 7.34 -19.86 10.54
N ALA A 304 7.69 -19.59 9.29
CA ALA A 304 6.89 -20.01 8.14
C ALA A 304 7.04 -21.51 7.88
N ASN A 305 5.94 -22.14 7.47
CA ASN A 305 5.91 -23.51 6.95
C ASN A 305 6.25 -23.57 5.46
N VAL A 306 6.01 -22.47 4.74
CA VAL A 306 6.26 -22.36 3.29
C VAL A 306 6.81 -20.98 2.94
N LEU A 307 7.79 -20.95 2.05
CA LEU A 307 8.34 -19.72 1.48
C LEU A 307 7.97 -19.61 -0.01
N LEU A 308 7.25 -18.54 -0.37
CA LEU A 308 7.14 -18.14 -1.77
C LEU A 308 8.48 -17.52 -2.22
N THR A 309 9.22 -18.26 -3.03
CA THR A 309 10.60 -17.93 -3.39
C THR A 309 10.73 -17.66 -4.89
N LEU A 310 11.28 -16.50 -5.26
CA LEU A 310 11.59 -16.17 -6.66
C LEU A 310 13.01 -16.62 -7.00
N ALA A 311 13.16 -17.42 -8.05
CA ALA A 311 14.45 -17.90 -8.52
C ALA A 311 14.55 -17.86 -10.05
N ARG A 312 15.77 -17.82 -10.56
CA ARG A 312 16.11 -17.80 -11.98
C ARG A 312 16.22 -19.23 -12.51
N THR A 313 15.25 -19.63 -13.31
CA THR A 313 15.19 -20.93 -13.99
C THR A 313 15.87 -20.89 -15.36
N ASN A 314 15.87 -19.74 -16.02
CA ASN A 314 16.62 -19.52 -17.26
C ASN A 314 17.89 -18.70 -16.99
N PRO A 315 19.10 -19.25 -17.26
CA PRO A 315 20.34 -18.57 -16.95
C PRO A 315 20.64 -17.35 -17.84
N ASP A 316 19.90 -17.14 -18.94
CA ASP A 316 20.06 -15.95 -19.79
C ASP A 316 19.56 -14.68 -19.07
N PRO A 317 20.45 -13.76 -18.65
CA PRO A 317 20.05 -12.55 -17.94
C PRO A 317 19.30 -11.57 -18.84
N THR A 318 19.43 -11.67 -20.17
CA THR A 318 18.78 -10.76 -21.13
C THR A 318 17.26 -10.94 -21.17
N LEU A 319 16.75 -12.06 -20.66
CA LEU A 319 15.33 -12.31 -20.49
C LEU A 319 14.69 -11.51 -19.35
N GLY A 320 15.51 -10.91 -18.46
CA GLY A 320 15.02 -10.16 -17.30
C GLY A 320 14.04 -10.99 -16.47
N HIS A 321 12.85 -10.44 -16.21
CA HIS A 321 11.78 -11.10 -15.47
C HIS A 321 11.27 -12.39 -16.12
N LYS A 322 11.40 -12.55 -17.45
CA LYS A 322 10.96 -13.76 -18.17
C LYS A 322 11.83 -14.99 -17.87
N GLY A 323 13.02 -14.79 -17.30
CA GLY A 323 13.89 -15.89 -16.88
C GLY A 323 13.65 -16.36 -15.44
N LEU A 324 12.65 -15.80 -14.76
CA LEU A 324 12.36 -16.07 -13.35
C LEU A 324 11.14 -16.98 -13.21
N SER A 325 11.07 -17.70 -12.09
CA SER A 325 9.94 -18.54 -11.70
C SER A 325 9.73 -18.45 -10.20
N LEU A 326 8.49 -18.61 -9.76
CA LEU A 326 8.12 -18.69 -8.35
C LEU A 326 8.05 -20.15 -7.90
N PHE A 327 8.57 -20.41 -6.71
CA PHE A 327 8.60 -21.72 -6.05
C PHE A 327 7.93 -21.62 -4.68
N LEU A 328 7.26 -22.69 -4.27
CA LEU A 328 6.86 -22.91 -2.88
C LEU A 328 7.91 -23.85 -2.26
N VAL A 329 8.69 -23.34 -1.32
CA VAL A 329 9.84 -24.01 -0.68
C VAL A 329 9.51 -24.33 0.76
#